data_AF-A0A7U9RBQ3-F1
#
_entry.id   AF-A0A7U9RBQ3-F1
#
_cell.length_a   1.000
_cell.length_b   1.000
_cell.length_c   1.000
_cell.angle_alpha   90.00
_cell.angle_beta   90.00
_cell.angle_gamma   90.00
#
_symmetry.space_group_name_H-M   'P 1'
#
loop_
_entity.id
_entity.type
_entity.pdbx_description
1 polymer ?
#
loop_
_entity_poly.entity_id
_entity_poly.type
_entity_poly.pdbx_seq_one_letter_code
_entity_poly.pdbx_strand_id
1 'polypeptide(L)'
;MRYFFDGKIEKQDDIYTIRIPFNVWEVCRQRDVIKADLVLDNKIIECELLPEAKGNYKIHLQDEDVSHIDISKVHKILLHITGSIIQMNRNSPYSFENPIRKIDGIDVIIQPEDGLCGQTCVAMLAGITIAEVISVMDCREWQATMGRVISALNYYGIDHSDIIVYTEGHDATLPKCCILMEKMGLYCHYLVHYDGKFYDSNLGVIPEYDMSKLLGYLEVKVD
;
A
#
# COMPACT_ATOMS: atom_id res chain seq x y z
N MET A 1 1.71 4.11 -9.35
CA MET A 1 2.09 4.04 -7.93
C MET A 1 3.52 3.61 -7.81
N ARG A 2 4.21 4.08 -6.78
CA ARG A 2 5.56 3.70 -6.40
C ARG A 2 5.52 2.94 -5.06
N TYR A 3 6.49 2.07 -4.84
CA TYR A 3 6.58 1.23 -3.65
C TYR A 3 7.96 1.36 -3.06
N PHE A 4 8.03 1.78 -1.80
CA PHE A 4 9.29 1.98 -1.10
C PHE A 4 9.48 0.90 -0.05
N PHE A 5 10.61 0.20 -0.10
CA PHE A 5 10.92 -0.89 0.83
C PHE A 5 12.42 -1.15 0.94
N ASP A 6 12.81 -1.83 2.01
CA ASP A 6 14.18 -2.32 2.17
C ASP A 6 14.29 -3.71 1.50
N GLY A 7 15.25 -3.87 0.59
CA GLY A 7 15.43 -5.07 -0.23
C GLY A 7 16.85 -5.61 -0.16
N LYS A 8 16.99 -6.94 -0.08
CA LYS A 8 18.29 -7.62 -0.19
C LYS A 8 18.46 -8.19 -1.59
N ILE A 9 19.65 -8.00 -2.16
CA ILE A 9 20.02 -8.58 -3.45
C ILE A 9 20.55 -10.00 -3.21
N GLU A 10 19.94 -10.98 -3.86
CA GLU A 10 20.33 -12.38 -3.79
C GLU A 10 20.77 -12.88 -5.17
N LYS A 11 21.95 -13.50 -5.23
CA LYS A 11 22.41 -14.19 -6.43
C LYS A 11 21.87 -15.62 -6.46
N GLN A 12 21.11 -15.95 -7.49
CA GLN A 12 20.62 -17.30 -7.78
C GLN A 12 21.12 -17.67 -9.17
N ASP A 13 22.06 -18.61 -9.23
CA ASP A 13 22.82 -18.95 -10.44
C ASP A 13 23.49 -17.71 -11.07
N ASP A 14 23.12 -17.38 -12.32
CA ASP A 14 23.66 -16.23 -13.08
C ASP A 14 22.73 -15.00 -13.03
N ILE A 15 21.74 -14.98 -12.13
CA ILE A 15 20.75 -13.89 -12.03
C ILE A 15 20.74 -13.31 -10.62
N TYR A 16 20.55 -11.99 -10.51
CA TYR A 16 20.33 -11.32 -9.23
C TYR A 16 18.85 -11.02 -9.06
N THR A 17 18.36 -11.23 -7.84
CA THR A 17 16.96 -11.05 -7.52
C THR A 17 16.76 -10.21 -6.27
N ILE A 18 15.66 -9.48 -6.21
CA ILE A 18 15.19 -8.80 -5.00
C ILE A 18 13.75 -9.26 -4.76
N ARG A 19 13.46 -9.74 -3.55
CA ARG A 19 12.10 -10.12 -3.14
C ARG A 19 11.24 -8.86 -2.99
N ILE A 20 10.03 -8.90 -3.52
CA ILE A 20 9.01 -7.87 -3.28
C ILE A 20 8.23 -8.22 -2.00
N PRO A 21 8.11 -7.31 -1.01
CA PRO A 21 7.52 -7.63 0.30
C PRO A 21 5.99 -7.60 0.33
N PHE A 22 5.34 -7.57 -0.83
CA PHE A 22 3.89 -7.48 -0.96
C PHE A 22 3.37 -8.28 -2.16
N ASN A 23 2.08 -8.58 -2.12
CA ASN A 23 1.40 -9.28 -3.20
C ASN A 23 1.14 -8.33 -4.38
N VAL A 24 1.87 -8.52 -5.49
CA VAL A 24 1.77 -7.64 -6.67
C VAL A 24 0.42 -7.79 -7.36
N TRP A 25 -0.21 -8.96 -7.32
CA TRP A 25 -1.54 -9.18 -7.92
C TRP A 25 -2.62 -8.36 -7.20
N GLU A 26 -2.58 -8.34 -5.87
CA GLU A 26 -3.57 -7.61 -5.05
C GLU A 26 -3.50 -6.11 -5.25
N VAL A 27 -2.28 -5.60 -5.46
CA VAL A 27 -2.01 -4.17 -5.58
C VAL A 27 -2.16 -3.68 -7.03
N CYS A 28 -1.60 -4.40 -8.00
CA CYS A 28 -1.51 -3.93 -9.39
C CYS A 28 -2.54 -4.57 -10.34
N ARG A 29 -3.19 -5.68 -9.95
CA ARG A 29 -4.08 -6.51 -10.79
C ARG A 29 -3.46 -6.99 -12.11
N GLN A 30 -2.14 -6.96 -12.21
CA GLN A 30 -1.39 -7.52 -13.34
C GLN A 30 -0.95 -8.94 -13.01
N ARG A 31 -0.76 -9.76 -14.05
CA ARG A 31 -0.26 -11.13 -13.98
C ARG A 31 0.88 -11.30 -14.98
N ASP A 32 1.55 -12.44 -14.92
CA ASP A 32 2.71 -12.77 -15.76
C ASP A 32 3.88 -11.82 -15.52
N VAL A 33 4.80 -11.71 -16.47
CA VAL A 33 5.97 -10.82 -16.38
C VAL A 33 5.55 -9.37 -16.48
N ILE A 34 5.99 -8.56 -15.52
CA ILE A 34 5.62 -7.14 -15.41
C ILE A 34 6.85 -6.27 -15.62
N LYS A 35 6.75 -5.27 -16.50
CA LYS A 35 7.80 -4.26 -16.68
C LYS A 35 7.75 -3.22 -15.57
N ALA A 36 8.90 -2.91 -15.00
CA ALA A 36 9.02 -1.94 -13.93
C ALA A 36 10.33 -1.17 -14.01
N ASP A 37 10.38 -0.04 -13.35
CA ASP A 37 11.62 0.69 -13.08
C ASP A 37 11.88 0.63 -11.59
N LEU A 38 13.13 0.53 -11.17
CA LEU A 38 13.49 0.71 -9.77
C LEU A 38 14.60 1.73 -9.61
N VAL A 39 14.56 2.45 -8.50
CA VAL A 39 15.68 3.25 -8.02
C VAL A 39 16.43 2.43 -6.97
N LEU A 40 17.71 2.19 -7.22
CA LEU A 40 18.64 1.48 -6.34
C LEU A 40 19.98 2.22 -6.39
N ASP A 41 20.51 2.61 -5.23
CA ASP A 41 21.76 3.39 -5.08
C ASP A 41 21.86 4.58 -6.05
N ASN A 42 20.78 5.35 -6.15
CA ASN A 42 20.61 6.54 -7.02
C ASN A 42 20.69 6.27 -8.53
N LYS A 43 20.57 5.02 -8.97
CA LYS A 43 20.40 4.67 -10.38
C LYS A 43 19.00 4.17 -10.65
N ILE A 44 18.48 4.55 -11.82
CA ILE A 44 17.24 4.01 -12.36
C ILE A 44 17.62 2.79 -13.20
N ILE A 45 16.99 1.66 -12.92
CA ILE A 45 17.21 0.39 -13.60
C ILE A 45 15.87 -0.08 -14.14
N GLU A 46 15.80 -0.27 -15.46
CA GLU A 46 14.67 -0.94 -16.11
C GLU A 46 14.76 -2.43 -15.79
N CYS A 47 13.66 -3.02 -15.32
CA CYS A 47 13.65 -4.40 -14.85
C CYS A 47 12.35 -5.12 -15.16
N GLU A 48 12.39 -6.44 -15.01
CA GLU A 48 11.22 -7.29 -15.08
C GLU A 48 10.92 -7.88 -13.71
N LEU A 49 9.64 -7.92 -13.38
CA LEU A 49 9.13 -8.65 -12.23
C LEU A 49 8.67 -10.01 -12.71
N LEU A 50 9.32 -11.07 -12.23
CA LEU A 50 8.93 -12.44 -12.56
C LEU A 50 7.98 -12.99 -11.49
N PRO A 51 6.88 -13.65 -11.91
CA PRO A 51 5.94 -14.24 -10.98
C PRO A 51 6.55 -15.47 -10.30
N GLU A 52 6.29 -15.60 -9.01
CA GLU A 52 6.45 -16.83 -8.26
C GLU A 52 5.07 -17.47 -8.02
N ALA A 53 4.81 -17.98 -6.81
CA ALA A 53 3.51 -18.52 -6.43
C ALA A 53 2.66 -17.47 -5.70
N LYS A 54 1.33 -17.55 -5.88
CA LYS A 54 0.32 -16.81 -5.09
C LYS A 54 0.45 -15.28 -5.14
N GLY A 55 0.92 -14.72 -6.27
CA GLY A 55 1.06 -13.27 -6.44
C GLY A 55 2.33 -12.68 -5.82
N ASN A 56 3.24 -13.52 -5.35
CA ASN A 56 4.61 -13.12 -5.03
C ASN A 56 5.42 -12.94 -6.31
N TYR A 57 6.34 -11.99 -6.28
CA TYR A 57 7.19 -11.63 -7.40
C TYR A 57 8.61 -11.35 -6.93
N LYS A 58 9.55 -11.52 -7.84
CA LYS A 58 10.93 -11.05 -7.69
C LYS A 58 11.27 -10.06 -8.78
N ILE A 59 12.01 -9.04 -8.41
CA ILE A 59 12.70 -8.16 -9.36
C ILE A 59 13.90 -8.95 -9.89
N HIS A 60 14.06 -9.00 -11.22
CA HIS A 60 15.22 -9.59 -11.87
C HIS A 60 16.20 -8.50 -12.33
N LEU A 61 17.48 -8.72 -12.05
CA LEU A 61 18.60 -7.82 -12.33
C LEU A 61 19.74 -8.58 -13.03
N GLN A 62 20.44 -7.89 -13.94
CA GLN A 62 21.62 -8.39 -14.64
C GLN A 62 22.91 -8.08 -13.85
N ASP A 63 24.02 -8.74 -14.19
CA ASP A 63 25.35 -8.46 -13.59
C ASP A 63 25.74 -6.97 -13.69
N GLU A 64 25.44 -6.33 -14.83
CA GLU A 64 25.77 -4.92 -15.07
C GLU A 64 25.06 -3.98 -14.09
N ASP A 65 23.80 -4.31 -13.76
CA ASP A 65 22.93 -3.55 -12.87
C ASP A 65 23.45 -3.51 -11.43
N VAL A 66 24.13 -4.58 -10.99
CA VAL A 66 24.59 -4.74 -9.60
C VAL A 66 26.11 -4.65 -9.45
N SER A 67 26.86 -4.54 -10.54
CA SER A 67 28.34 -4.52 -10.58
C SER A 67 29.01 -3.49 -9.67
N HIS A 68 28.29 -2.43 -9.30
CA HIS A 68 28.77 -1.30 -8.49
C HIS A 68 28.12 -1.27 -7.10
N ILE A 69 27.35 -2.30 -6.75
CA ILE A 69 26.50 -2.35 -5.56
C ILE A 69 27.07 -3.40 -4.59
N ASP A 70 27.09 -3.06 -3.31
CA ASP A 70 27.42 -4.02 -2.26
C ASP A 70 26.22 -4.94 -1.99
N ILE A 71 26.15 -6.05 -2.74
CA ILE A 71 25.05 -7.03 -2.64
C ILE A 71 24.94 -7.72 -1.26
N SER A 72 25.94 -7.55 -0.38
CA SER A 72 25.89 -8.12 0.99
C SER A 72 24.97 -7.32 1.92
N LYS A 73 24.64 -6.08 1.56
CA LYS A 73 23.82 -5.17 2.36
C LYS A 73 22.34 -5.20 1.96
N VAL A 74 21.52 -4.67 2.86
CA VAL A 74 20.13 -4.32 2.59
C VAL A 74 20.11 -2.90 2.00
N HIS A 75 19.34 -2.72 0.94
CA HIS A 75 19.27 -1.49 0.16
C HIS A 75 17.86 -0.90 0.18
N LYS A 76 17.78 0.42 0.06
CA LYS A 76 16.50 1.12 -0.10
C LYS A 76 16.08 1.06 -1.56
N ILE A 77 14.91 0.49 -1.80
CA ILE A 77 14.34 0.29 -3.13
C ILE A 77 13.13 1.19 -3.29
N LEU A 78 13.09 1.95 -4.38
CA LEU A 78 11.87 2.59 -4.86
C LEU A 78 11.45 1.94 -6.17
N LEU A 79 10.45 1.07 -6.11
CA LEU A 79 9.93 0.35 -7.26
C LEU A 79 8.76 1.11 -7.89
N HIS A 80 8.80 1.30 -9.20
CA HIS A 80 7.73 1.85 -10.02
C HIS A 80 7.20 0.79 -10.99
N ILE A 81 5.98 0.30 -10.74
CA ILE A 81 5.35 -0.71 -11.61
C ILE A 81 4.59 -0.01 -12.72
N THR A 82 5.03 -0.20 -13.96
CA THR A 82 4.42 0.44 -15.13
C THR A 82 3.07 -0.17 -15.48
N GLY A 83 2.11 0.66 -15.88
CA GLY A 83 0.78 0.21 -16.29
C GLY A 83 -0.13 -0.29 -15.16
N SER A 84 0.21 -0.05 -13.88
CA SER A 84 -0.67 -0.42 -12.76
C SER A 84 -2.03 0.25 -12.96
N ILE A 85 -3.10 -0.53 -13.14
CA ILE A 85 -4.45 0.00 -13.37
C ILE A 85 -5.06 0.34 -12.01
N ILE A 86 -4.68 1.48 -11.45
CA ILE A 86 -5.52 2.14 -10.44
C ILE A 86 -6.51 2.99 -11.22
N GLN A 87 -7.75 2.53 -11.28
CA GLN A 87 -8.78 3.22 -12.04
C GLN A 87 -9.14 4.52 -11.32
N MET A 88 -8.87 5.66 -11.96
CA MET A 88 -9.60 6.89 -11.63
C MET A 88 -11.03 6.68 -12.11
N ASN A 89 -11.98 6.62 -11.18
CA ASN A 89 -13.38 6.47 -11.52
C ASN A 89 -13.86 7.75 -12.23
N ARG A 90 -14.10 7.65 -13.53
CA ARG A 90 -14.44 8.78 -14.41
C ARG A 90 -15.80 9.44 -14.09
N ASN A 91 -16.60 8.82 -13.21
CA ASN A 91 -17.91 9.32 -12.78
C ASN A 91 -17.91 9.83 -11.33
N SER A 92 -16.74 10.10 -10.75
CA SER A 92 -16.68 10.73 -9.44
C SER A 92 -17.22 12.16 -9.48
N PRO A 93 -18.07 12.58 -8.52
CA PRO A 93 -18.44 13.99 -8.33
C PRO A 93 -17.36 14.79 -7.57
N TYR A 94 -16.27 14.16 -7.13
CA TYR A 94 -15.21 14.73 -6.31
C TYR A 94 -13.89 14.83 -7.08
N SER A 95 -12.99 15.70 -6.62
CA SER A 95 -11.59 15.80 -7.09
C SER A 95 -10.67 16.11 -5.91
N PHE A 96 -9.36 16.13 -6.11
CA PHE A 96 -8.44 16.52 -5.04
C PHE A 96 -8.60 17.99 -4.63
N GLU A 97 -9.02 18.86 -5.56
CA GLU A 97 -9.33 20.27 -5.29
C GLU A 97 -10.70 20.46 -4.62
N ASN A 98 -11.62 19.53 -4.87
CA ASN A 98 -12.96 19.53 -4.26
C ASN A 98 -13.29 18.13 -3.71
N PRO A 99 -12.64 17.73 -2.59
CA PRO A 99 -12.84 16.42 -1.98
C PRO A 99 -14.24 16.31 -1.36
N ILE A 100 -14.68 15.09 -1.06
CA ILE A 100 -15.92 14.88 -0.31
C ILE A 100 -15.92 15.63 1.04
N ARG A 101 -14.75 15.72 1.67
CA ARG A 101 -14.50 16.52 2.88
C ARG A 101 -13.02 16.85 3.04
N LYS A 102 -12.74 17.78 3.95
CA LYS A 102 -11.41 17.92 4.56
C LYS A 102 -11.30 17.01 5.78
N ILE A 103 -10.10 16.46 6.01
CA ILE A 103 -9.81 15.58 7.15
C ILE A 103 -9.13 16.38 8.25
N ASP A 104 -9.95 16.87 9.17
CA ASP A 104 -9.58 17.62 10.39
C ASP A 104 -9.73 16.78 11.67
N GLY A 105 -10.13 15.52 11.52
CA GLY A 105 -10.27 14.53 12.58
C GLY A 105 -10.86 13.23 12.02
N ILE A 106 -10.82 12.17 12.84
CA ILE A 106 -11.39 10.87 12.51
C ILE A 106 -12.40 10.47 13.58
N ASP A 107 -13.61 10.12 13.14
CA ASP A 107 -14.60 9.43 13.96
C ASP A 107 -14.48 7.93 13.71
N VAL A 108 -14.36 7.16 14.79
CA VAL A 108 -14.21 5.72 14.68
C VAL A 108 -15.51 5.08 14.23
N ILE A 109 -15.42 4.21 13.23
CA ILE A 109 -16.53 3.38 12.76
C ILE A 109 -16.19 1.92 13.06
N ILE A 110 -17.08 1.22 13.77
CA ILE A 110 -16.91 -0.21 14.03
C ILE A 110 -17.51 -1.00 12.87
N GLN A 111 -16.74 -1.96 12.33
CA GLN A 111 -17.23 -2.80 11.26
C GLN A 111 -18.36 -3.72 11.76
N PRO A 112 -19.43 -3.91 10.98
CA PRO A 112 -20.53 -4.78 11.41
C PRO A 112 -20.16 -6.26 11.36
N GLU A 113 -19.26 -6.63 10.44
CA GLU A 113 -18.82 -7.99 10.16
C GLU A 113 -17.31 -8.00 9.87
N ASP A 114 -16.66 -9.13 10.11
CA ASP A 114 -15.23 -9.28 9.88
C ASP A 114 -14.89 -9.20 8.38
N GLY A 115 -13.74 -8.61 8.07
CA GLY A 115 -13.23 -8.50 6.70
C GLY A 115 -13.65 -7.23 5.96
N LEU A 116 -14.23 -6.24 6.64
CA LEU A 116 -14.59 -4.93 6.08
C LEU A 116 -13.61 -3.81 6.46
N CYS A 117 -12.45 -4.14 7.03
CA CYS A 117 -11.51 -3.17 7.58
C CYS A 117 -11.03 -2.13 6.56
N GLY A 118 -10.78 -2.54 5.30
CA GLY A 118 -10.41 -1.61 4.23
C GLY A 118 -11.53 -0.63 3.85
N GLN A 119 -12.76 -1.11 3.72
CA GLN A 119 -13.94 -0.26 3.49
C GLN A 119 -14.17 0.69 4.67
N THR A 120 -13.97 0.20 5.88
CA THR A 120 -14.15 0.98 7.11
C THR A 120 -13.11 2.09 7.21
N CYS A 121 -11.85 1.85 6.85
CA CYS A 121 -10.83 2.89 6.77
C CYS A 121 -11.23 4.01 5.81
N VAL A 122 -11.71 3.67 4.61
CA VAL A 122 -12.18 4.66 3.64
C VAL A 122 -13.41 5.41 4.17
N ALA A 123 -14.33 4.72 4.84
CA ALA A 123 -15.53 5.33 5.42
C ALA A 123 -15.18 6.36 6.51
N MET A 124 -14.23 6.01 7.38
CA MET A 124 -13.70 6.92 8.40
C MET A 124 -13.05 8.17 7.78
N LEU A 125 -12.19 7.99 6.77
CA LEU A 125 -11.52 9.11 6.09
C LEU A 125 -12.49 10.00 5.30
N ALA A 126 -13.50 9.40 4.66
CA ALA A 126 -14.50 10.12 3.89
C ALA A 126 -15.61 10.73 4.76
N GLY A 127 -15.78 10.28 6.00
CA GLY A 127 -16.87 10.72 6.90
C GLY A 127 -18.25 10.24 6.45
N ILE A 128 -18.33 9.03 5.88
CA ILE A 128 -19.57 8.45 5.33
C ILE A 128 -19.80 7.03 5.85
N THR A 129 -20.88 6.39 5.42
CA THR A 129 -21.21 5.03 5.86
C THR A 129 -20.38 3.96 5.15
N ILE A 130 -20.15 2.82 5.81
CA ILE A 130 -19.52 1.64 5.19
C ILE A 130 -20.31 1.17 3.96
N ALA A 131 -21.65 1.28 3.99
CA ALA A 131 -22.53 0.87 2.88
C ALA A 131 -22.25 1.68 1.60
N GLU A 132 -22.06 3.00 1.72
CA GLU A 132 -21.68 3.85 0.59
C GLU A 132 -20.31 3.45 0.04
N VAL A 133 -19.33 3.19 0.92
CA VAL A 133 -18.00 2.74 0.50
C VAL A 133 -18.05 1.38 -0.21
N ILE A 134 -18.82 0.40 0.28
CA ILE A 134 -18.98 -0.89 -0.37
C ILE A 134 -19.49 -0.71 -1.81
N SER A 135 -20.45 0.21 -2.02
CA SER A 135 -20.97 0.49 -3.36
C SER A 135 -19.91 1.05 -4.32
N VAL A 136 -18.95 1.82 -3.81
CA VAL A 136 -17.87 2.43 -4.60
C VAL A 136 -16.69 1.49 -4.82
N MET A 137 -16.28 0.75 -3.78
CA MET A 137 -15.16 -0.20 -3.85
C MET A 137 -15.50 -1.49 -4.60
N ASP A 138 -16.80 -1.79 -4.74
CA ASP A 138 -17.34 -3.00 -5.36
C ASP A 138 -16.68 -4.29 -4.82
N CYS A 139 -16.49 -4.35 -3.49
CA CYS A 139 -15.92 -5.52 -2.80
C CYS A 139 -16.70 -5.90 -1.56
N ARG A 140 -16.77 -7.22 -1.33
CA ARG A 140 -17.35 -7.83 -0.14
C ARG A 140 -16.31 -7.97 0.97
N GLU A 141 -16.68 -8.62 2.06
CA GLU A 141 -15.76 -9.01 3.14
C GLU A 141 -14.53 -9.73 2.59
N TRP A 142 -13.37 -9.47 3.20
CA TRP A 142 -12.08 -10.10 2.89
C TRP A 142 -11.53 -9.84 1.48
N GLN A 143 -12.16 -8.94 0.72
CA GLN A 143 -11.78 -8.63 -0.66
C GLN A 143 -11.16 -7.24 -0.83
N ALA A 144 -11.03 -6.48 0.24
CA ALA A 144 -10.38 -5.18 0.22
C ALA A 144 -8.87 -5.36 0.01
N THR A 145 -8.35 -4.79 -1.08
CA THR A 145 -6.91 -4.68 -1.34
C THR A 145 -6.52 -3.21 -1.32
N MET A 146 -5.24 -2.91 -1.08
CA MET A 146 -4.78 -1.52 -1.11
C MET A 146 -5.05 -0.83 -2.46
N GLY A 147 -5.00 -1.56 -3.58
CA GLY A 147 -5.40 -1.03 -4.89
C GLY A 147 -6.88 -0.59 -4.96
N ARG A 148 -7.80 -1.32 -4.30
CA ARG A 148 -9.21 -0.91 -4.17
C ARG A 148 -9.38 0.27 -3.23
N VAL A 149 -8.65 0.28 -2.11
CA VAL A 149 -8.65 1.40 -1.16
C VAL A 149 -8.24 2.68 -1.87
N ILE A 150 -7.10 2.67 -2.59
CA ILE A 150 -6.62 3.79 -3.39
C ILE A 150 -7.67 4.21 -4.44
N SER A 151 -8.31 3.25 -5.13
CA SER A 151 -9.35 3.57 -6.11
C SER A 151 -10.55 4.29 -5.48
N ALA A 152 -10.91 3.94 -4.24
CA ALA A 152 -11.97 4.63 -3.52
C ALA A 152 -11.54 5.99 -2.96
N LEU A 153 -10.31 6.13 -2.46
CA LEU A 153 -9.76 7.44 -2.08
C LEU A 153 -9.79 8.41 -3.27
N ASN A 154 -9.34 7.94 -4.44
CA ASN A 154 -9.44 8.69 -5.70
C ASN A 154 -10.89 9.04 -6.05
N TYR A 155 -11.84 8.10 -5.88
CA TYR A 155 -13.26 8.41 -6.08
C TYR A 155 -13.73 9.51 -5.13
N TYR A 156 -13.37 9.49 -3.85
CA TYR A 156 -13.80 10.51 -2.89
C TYR A 156 -13.00 11.82 -2.94
N GLY A 157 -12.04 11.94 -3.84
CA GLY A 157 -11.15 13.09 -3.93
C GLY A 157 -10.19 13.22 -2.74
N ILE A 158 -9.98 12.14 -1.97
CA ILE A 158 -9.08 12.16 -0.81
C ILE A 158 -7.66 11.98 -1.33
N ASP A 159 -6.86 13.04 -1.24
CA ASP A 159 -5.47 13.03 -1.69
C ASP A 159 -4.61 12.12 -0.80
N HIS A 160 -3.67 11.43 -1.43
CA HIS A 160 -2.79 10.47 -0.79
C HIS A 160 -1.40 10.52 -1.44
N SER A 161 -0.40 9.93 -0.78
CA SER A 161 0.90 9.75 -1.40
C SER A 161 0.80 8.78 -2.57
N ASP A 162 1.58 9.01 -3.62
CA ASP A 162 1.71 8.05 -4.72
C ASP A 162 2.75 6.96 -4.41
N ILE A 163 3.28 6.94 -3.18
CA ILE A 163 4.21 5.95 -2.63
C ILE A 163 3.51 5.17 -1.51
N ILE A 164 3.54 3.84 -1.60
CA ILE A 164 3.28 2.95 -0.46
C ILE A 164 4.62 2.57 0.17
N VAL A 165 4.72 2.72 1.49
CA VAL A 165 5.93 2.37 2.24
C VAL A 165 5.73 1.01 2.91
N TYR A 166 6.62 0.06 2.66
CA TYR A 166 6.64 -1.23 3.36
C TYR A 166 7.80 -1.25 4.35
N THR A 167 7.46 -1.37 5.63
CA THR A 167 8.39 -1.32 6.75
C THR A 167 8.72 -2.71 7.28
N GLU A 168 7.85 -3.70 7.03
CA GLU A 168 8.04 -5.09 7.48
C GLU A 168 8.36 -5.26 8.97
N GLY A 169 7.77 -4.40 9.81
CA GLY A 169 7.95 -4.37 11.26
C GLY A 169 9.16 -3.55 11.73
N HIS A 170 9.92 -2.94 10.81
CA HIS A 170 10.98 -2.00 11.16
C HIS A 170 10.42 -0.65 11.62
N ASP A 171 11.20 0.06 12.43
CA ASP A 171 10.85 1.38 12.95
C ASP A 171 10.52 2.36 11.81
N ALA A 172 9.40 3.05 11.96
CA ALA A 172 8.94 4.05 11.00
C ALA A 172 8.32 5.24 11.73
N THR A 173 8.54 6.43 11.16
CA THR A 173 7.82 7.63 11.59
C THR A 173 6.57 7.75 10.73
N LEU A 174 5.40 7.63 11.35
CA LEU A 174 4.12 7.72 10.64
C LEU A 174 3.81 9.20 10.31
N PRO A 175 3.24 9.48 9.13
CA PRO A 175 2.73 10.81 8.80
C PRO A 175 1.50 11.13 9.66
N LYS A 176 1.10 12.42 9.69
CA LYS A 176 -0.07 12.89 10.45
C LYS A 176 -1.31 12.05 10.18
N CYS A 177 -1.54 11.63 8.93
CA CYS A 177 -2.60 10.68 8.58
C CYS A 177 -2.09 9.59 7.63
N CYS A 178 -2.40 8.33 7.92
CA CYS A 178 -2.15 7.22 6.98
C CYS A 178 -3.08 6.04 7.22
N ILE A 179 -3.24 5.21 6.20
CA ILE A 179 -3.82 3.87 6.31
C ILE A 179 -2.67 2.90 6.56
N LEU A 180 -2.72 2.20 7.68
CA LEU A 180 -1.75 1.17 8.05
C LEU A 180 -2.18 -0.19 7.49
N MET A 181 -1.20 -0.98 7.09
CA MET A 181 -1.31 -2.39 6.75
C MET A 181 -0.71 -3.19 7.89
N GLU A 182 -1.54 -3.86 8.66
CA GLU A 182 -1.11 -4.74 9.75
C GLU A 182 -1.02 -6.18 9.27
N LYS A 183 0.09 -6.85 9.62
CA LYS A 183 0.29 -8.27 9.35
C LYS A 183 -0.61 -9.13 10.23
N MET A 184 -1.57 -9.83 9.64
CA MET A 184 -2.50 -10.72 10.35
C MET A 184 -2.54 -12.13 9.73
N GLY A 185 -1.44 -12.88 9.90
CA GLY A 185 -1.33 -14.25 9.40
C GLY A 185 -1.45 -14.33 7.87
N LEU A 186 -2.55 -14.93 7.38
CA LEU A 186 -2.85 -15.04 5.95
C LEU A 186 -3.53 -13.78 5.37
N TYR A 187 -3.97 -12.86 6.22
CA TYR A 187 -4.71 -11.66 5.84
C TYR A 187 -3.95 -10.39 6.23
N CYS A 188 -4.29 -9.29 5.56
CA CYS A 188 -3.89 -7.95 5.97
C CYS A 188 -5.06 -7.31 6.71
N HIS A 189 -4.79 -6.73 7.87
CA HIS A 189 -5.76 -5.88 8.56
C HIS A 189 -5.44 -4.41 8.25
N TYR A 190 -6.47 -3.57 8.14
CA TYR A 190 -6.30 -2.14 7.85
C TYR A 190 -6.87 -1.31 8.99
N LEU A 191 -6.15 -0.25 9.35
CA LEU A 191 -6.56 0.73 10.35
C LEU A 191 -6.03 2.12 9.97
N VAL A 192 -6.62 3.17 10.52
CA VAL A 192 -6.22 4.55 10.24
C VAL A 192 -5.36 5.07 11.40
N HIS A 193 -4.21 5.65 11.09
CA HIS A 193 -3.49 6.52 12.02
C HIS A 193 -3.86 7.98 11.73
N TYR A 194 -4.21 8.74 12.77
CA TYR A 194 -4.40 10.19 12.69
C TYR A 194 -3.89 10.87 13.97
N ASP A 195 -2.94 11.79 13.82
CA ASP A 195 -2.44 12.66 14.88
C ASP A 195 -2.05 11.92 16.18
N GLY A 196 -1.29 10.82 16.03
CA GLY A 196 -0.79 10.02 17.16
C GLY A 196 -1.79 9.02 17.74
N LYS A 197 -2.99 8.90 17.16
CA LYS A 197 -4.00 7.90 17.55
C LYS A 197 -4.25 6.92 16.43
N PHE A 198 -4.70 5.72 16.79
CA PHE A 198 -5.02 4.65 15.85
C PHE A 198 -6.50 4.31 15.95
N TYR A 199 -7.15 4.22 14.80
CA TYR A 199 -8.58 4.04 14.64
C TYR A 199 -8.81 2.70 13.95
N ASP A 200 -9.17 1.73 14.77
CA ASP A 200 -9.31 0.35 14.39
C ASP A 200 -10.79 -0.03 14.29
N SER A 201 -11.17 -0.69 13.20
CA SER A 201 -12.56 -1.07 12.95
C SER A 201 -13.10 -2.15 13.91
N ASN A 202 -12.23 -2.84 14.64
CA ASN A 202 -12.57 -3.85 15.65
C ASN A 202 -12.37 -3.33 17.08
N LEU A 203 -11.25 -2.65 17.32
CA LEU A 203 -10.82 -2.27 18.67
C LEU A 203 -11.23 -0.85 19.06
N GLY A 204 -11.75 -0.06 18.13
CA GLY A 204 -12.07 1.35 18.37
C GLY A 204 -10.83 2.23 18.31
N VAL A 205 -10.78 3.27 19.14
CA VAL A 205 -9.61 4.16 19.21
C VAL A 205 -8.60 3.60 20.20
N ILE A 206 -7.41 3.26 19.73
CA ILE A 206 -6.30 2.76 20.56
C ILE A 206 -5.17 3.81 20.64
N PRO A 207 -4.58 4.01 21.84
CA PRO A 207 -3.54 5.02 22.06
C PRO A 207 -2.14 4.54 21.65
N GLU A 208 -1.94 3.23 21.57
CA GLU A 208 -0.66 2.60 21.28
C GLU A 208 -0.86 1.51 20.22
N TYR A 209 0.13 1.38 19.35
CA TYR A 209 0.15 0.41 18.27
C TYR A 209 1.49 -0.34 18.28
N ASP A 210 1.43 -1.66 18.10
CA ASP A 210 2.61 -2.51 18.02
C ASP A 210 3.25 -2.38 16.62
N MET A 211 4.23 -1.48 16.50
CA MET A 211 4.94 -1.19 15.25
C MET A 211 5.60 -2.43 14.62
N SER A 212 5.90 -3.48 15.40
CA SER A 212 6.46 -4.73 14.85
C SER A 212 5.49 -5.47 13.93
N LYS A 213 4.19 -5.15 14.00
CA LYS A 213 3.15 -5.70 13.12
C LYS A 213 2.91 -4.87 11.86
N LEU A 214 3.51 -3.69 11.75
CA LEU A 214 3.35 -2.82 10.60
C LEU A 214 4.00 -3.45 9.38
N LEU A 215 3.20 -3.92 8.44
CA LEU A 215 3.70 -4.36 7.13
C LEU A 215 4.08 -3.14 6.28
N GLY A 216 3.28 -2.09 6.34
CA GLY A 216 3.50 -0.86 5.64
C GLY A 216 2.35 0.14 5.79
N TYR A 217 2.40 1.26 5.10
CA TYR A 217 1.37 2.29 5.16
C TYR A 217 1.25 3.09 3.85
N LEU A 218 0.08 3.69 3.68
CA LEU A 218 -0.21 4.70 2.66
C LEU A 218 -0.52 6.01 3.35
N GLU A 219 0.28 7.04 3.11
CA GLU A 219 0.00 8.40 3.60
C GLU A 219 -1.25 8.97 2.94
N VAL A 220 -2.12 9.56 3.76
CA VAL A 220 -3.27 10.36 3.32
C VAL A 220 -2.90 11.81 3.59
N LYS A 221 -2.96 12.66 2.56
CA LYS A 221 -2.56 14.06 2.70
C LYS A 221 -3.66 14.82 3.41
N VAL A 222 -3.27 15.51 4.48
CA VAL A 222 -4.15 16.33 5.30
C VAL A 222 -3.50 17.69 5.52
N ASP A 223 -4.33 18.74 5.52
CA ASP A 223 -3.91 20.12 5.78
C ASP A 223 -3.47 20.33 7.25
#